data_AF-A0A8J1TSS3-F1
#
_entry.id   AF-A0A8J1TSS3-F1
#
_cell.length_a   1.000
_cell.length_b   1.000
_cell.length_c   1.000
_cell.angle_alpha   90.00
_cell.angle_beta   90.00
_cell.angle_gamma   90.00
#
_symmetry.space_group_name_H-M   'P 1'
#
loop_
_entity.id
_entity.type
_entity.pdbx_description
1 polymer ?
#
loop_
_entity_poly.entity_id
_entity_poly.type
_entity_poly.pdbx_seq_one_letter_code
_entity_poly.pdbx_strand_id
1 'polypeptide(L)'
;MKWIHLLSLETLLVLCTYPINNVASLQYTACTSISNCDNCTKEDFQCKACLPGYGPKGNGEGCVACPMNCMSCVDGDSDGLSECIACESGYGLTSDSSGCVVCPTNCTRCEDGNDDGVGECTECIIGFGPSNDRLTCVDCTVISNCIECTDSGGFGVADTCLGCIAGRTPRLNNRTCVECYTIADCNVCEETTNDNIADICYQCGPGKTPRLDGRECVACASLDTNCTECEETTNDNTTDVCIKCKDGFGILFDTSGCIECPGNCSTCLGNPLGQSMCQECLPYYGVSQDGLTCTECPENCTVCEDSNNDGIAECLVCNSTMGLSQDRTMCVDCSTIGNCTHCEDKNNDEIADHCMRCEEANTPKADGSSCISCSSVHPECLECIESTGDAIADTCTACNHGFGLSQDGFGCFTCQFLTHCASCEDSDNDGIAECTSCQAGYGLRGDKTSCVRCNKISNCLSCNDNDNDNFPECLECDSGFTEAFDGSSCKACGDLSNCTTCVDPIEKCTSCSYGFTSKLNATACLTTCFSCSNTSTCNDNQTRADAYEECDFNNGYACWTHQYSDSSAISHARGCEQKKCDRFSMYETCERHSTTHTTCSLCCDSSQCNGGILTGTSQGPDNDRDNRTRKKST
;
A
#
# COMPACT_ATOMS: atom_id res chain seq x y z
N MET A 1 23.07 -22.17 73.81
CA MET A 1 23.70 -22.74 72.61
C MET A 1 22.65 -23.54 71.85
N LYS A 2 22.56 -23.28 70.55
CA LYS A 2 21.70 -23.88 69.49
C LYS A 2 21.20 -25.31 69.72
N TRP A 3 19.90 -25.53 69.49
CA TRP A 3 19.22 -26.72 68.90
C TRP A 3 17.82 -26.21 68.47
N ILE A 4 17.49 -25.93 67.21
CA ILE A 4 17.18 -26.78 66.03
C ILE A 4 16.00 -27.76 66.23
N HIS A 5 15.04 -27.65 65.29
CA HIS A 5 13.90 -28.50 64.91
C HIS A 5 12.60 -28.45 65.73
N LEU A 6 11.56 -27.89 65.10
CA LEU A 6 10.21 -28.45 65.02
C LEU A 6 9.36 -27.59 64.06
N LEU A 7 9.07 -28.12 62.88
CA LEU A 7 7.79 -27.91 62.19
C LEU A 7 7.54 -29.16 61.33
N SER A 8 6.48 -29.87 61.71
CA SER A 8 5.99 -31.12 61.15
C SER A 8 5.29 -30.88 59.82
N LEU A 9 5.66 -31.68 58.80
CA LEU A 9 4.79 -32.00 57.68
C LEU A 9 3.70 -32.95 58.19
N GLU A 10 2.44 -32.54 58.11
CA GLU A 10 1.33 -33.48 57.96
C GLU A 10 0.60 -33.19 56.65
N THR A 11 0.41 -34.29 55.94
CA THR A 11 -0.32 -34.50 54.70
C THR A 11 -1.82 -34.33 54.92
N LEU A 12 -2.51 -33.59 54.05
CA LEU A 12 -3.91 -33.87 53.72
C LEU A 12 -4.24 -33.43 52.29
N LEU A 13 -4.35 -34.43 51.41
CA LEU A 13 -5.07 -34.37 50.14
C LEU A 13 -6.57 -34.23 50.44
N VAL A 14 -7.23 -33.14 50.03
CA VAL A 14 -8.65 -33.13 49.63
C VAL A 14 -8.90 -31.99 48.63
N LEU A 15 -9.14 -32.41 47.38
CA LEU A 15 -10.04 -31.86 46.36
C LEU A 15 -10.63 -30.46 46.59
N CYS A 16 -10.14 -29.47 45.83
CA CYS A 16 -10.93 -28.34 45.37
C CYS A 16 -10.74 -28.21 43.85
N THR A 17 -11.80 -28.56 43.12
CA THR A 17 -12.03 -28.23 41.72
C THR A 17 -11.98 -26.71 41.54
N TYR A 18 -11.02 -26.21 40.78
CA TYR A 18 -11.08 -24.87 40.20
C TYR A 18 -11.84 -24.95 38.88
N PRO A 19 -12.80 -24.06 38.61
CA PRO A 19 -13.34 -23.91 37.26
C PRO A 19 -12.21 -23.33 36.39
N ILE A 20 -11.88 -24.07 35.34
CA ILE A 20 -11.06 -23.57 34.24
C ILE A 20 -11.92 -22.50 33.58
N ASN A 21 -11.48 -21.25 33.64
CA ASN A 21 -12.09 -20.17 32.87
C ASN A 21 -11.91 -20.51 31.39
N ASN A 22 -12.97 -21.02 30.76
CA ASN A 22 -13.13 -21.08 29.32
C ASN A 22 -13.12 -19.65 28.79
N VAL A 23 -11.99 -19.23 28.24
CA VAL A 23 -11.94 -18.03 27.40
C VAL A 23 -12.54 -18.44 26.07
N ALA A 24 -13.86 -18.28 25.95
CA ALA A 24 -14.56 -18.43 24.69
C ALA A 24 -13.93 -17.48 23.64
N SER A 25 -13.61 -18.02 22.48
CA SER A 25 -13.23 -17.27 21.28
C SER A 25 -14.42 -16.44 20.82
N LEU A 26 -14.58 -15.25 21.40
CA LEU A 26 -15.51 -14.22 20.96
C LEU A 26 -15.00 -13.63 19.65
N GLN A 27 -15.53 -14.11 18.52
CA GLN A 27 -15.30 -13.47 17.23
C GLN A 27 -16.09 -12.15 17.14
N TYR A 28 -15.34 -11.07 17.33
CA TYR A 28 -15.36 -9.78 16.64
C TYR A 28 -16.69 -9.28 16.06
N THR A 29 -17.43 -8.53 16.87
CA THR A 29 -18.36 -7.51 16.37
C THR A 29 -17.53 -6.35 15.82
N ALA A 30 -17.66 -6.08 14.53
CA ALA A 30 -16.97 -4.99 13.84
C ALA A 30 -17.24 -3.63 14.52
N CYS A 31 -16.29 -2.70 14.40
CA CYS A 31 -16.32 -1.36 15.00
C CYS A 31 -17.35 -0.40 14.36
N THR A 32 -18.51 -0.91 13.96
CA THR A 32 -19.51 -0.19 13.16
C THR A 32 -20.18 0.96 13.90
N SER A 33 -20.11 0.99 15.23
CA SER A 33 -20.66 2.08 16.05
C SER A 33 -19.73 3.30 16.15
N ILE A 34 -18.47 3.21 15.70
CA ILE A 34 -17.51 4.32 15.76
C ILE A 34 -17.19 4.76 14.33
N SER A 35 -17.76 5.90 13.92
CA SER A 35 -17.57 6.46 12.58
C SER A 35 -16.09 6.63 12.25
N ASN A 36 -15.69 6.15 11.07
CA ASN A 36 -14.34 6.18 10.53
C ASN A 36 -13.28 5.39 11.32
N CYS A 37 -13.71 4.44 12.16
CA CYS A 37 -12.82 3.55 12.89
C CYS A 37 -12.58 2.24 12.11
N ASP A 38 -11.30 1.89 11.92
CA ASP A 38 -10.86 0.64 11.29
C ASP A 38 -10.70 -0.49 12.32
N ASN A 39 -10.17 -0.19 13.51
CA ASN A 39 -9.99 -1.16 14.60
C ASN A 39 -10.30 -0.54 15.97
N CYS A 40 -10.99 -1.28 16.86
CA CYS A 40 -11.43 -0.81 18.17
C CYS A 40 -11.10 -1.82 19.28
N THR A 41 -11.02 -1.35 20.53
CA THR A 41 -10.82 -2.20 21.71
C THR A 41 -12.15 -2.51 22.41
N LYS A 42 -12.26 -3.75 22.89
CA LYS A 42 -13.51 -4.36 23.34
C LYS A 42 -14.07 -3.80 24.66
N GLU A 43 -13.23 -3.22 25.50
CA GLU A 43 -13.62 -2.89 26.88
C GLU A 43 -14.19 -1.47 27.04
N ASP A 44 -13.84 -0.53 26.15
CA ASP A 44 -14.16 0.90 26.36
C ASP A 44 -14.66 1.66 25.11
N PHE A 45 -15.05 0.97 24.02
CA PHE A 45 -15.45 1.63 22.75
C PHE A 45 -14.40 2.63 22.23
N GLN A 46 -13.11 2.33 22.43
CA GLN A 46 -12.03 3.18 21.95
C GLN A 46 -11.59 2.76 20.56
N CYS A 47 -11.43 3.74 19.66
CA CYS A 47 -10.85 3.49 18.35
C CYS A 47 -9.33 3.42 18.44
N LYS A 48 -8.77 2.27 18.08
CA LYS A 48 -7.33 2.01 18.06
C LYS A 48 -6.67 2.39 16.74
N ALA A 49 -7.39 2.23 15.63
CA ALA A 49 -6.94 2.66 14.31
C ALA A 49 -8.12 3.23 13.52
N CYS A 50 -7.93 4.37 12.87
CA CYS A 50 -8.92 5.01 12.03
C CYS A 50 -8.71 4.66 10.55
N LEU A 51 -9.74 4.86 9.73
CA LEU A 51 -9.64 4.75 8.27
C LEU A 51 -8.64 5.79 7.71
N PRO A 52 -8.01 5.54 6.54
CA PRO A 52 -7.12 6.51 5.90
C PRO A 52 -7.77 7.90 5.75
N GLY A 53 -7.03 8.96 6.07
CA GLY A 53 -7.55 10.34 6.12
C GLY A 53 -8.24 10.70 7.44
N TYR A 54 -8.25 9.81 8.44
CA TYR A 54 -8.77 10.07 9.78
C TYR A 54 -7.75 9.72 10.86
N GLY A 55 -7.83 10.44 11.99
CA GLY A 55 -6.98 10.28 13.16
C GLY A 55 -7.78 10.02 14.43
N PRO A 56 -7.24 9.32 15.44
CA PRO A 56 -7.98 9.07 16.68
C PRO A 56 -8.17 10.38 17.46
N LYS A 57 -9.34 10.51 18.08
CA LYS A 57 -9.63 11.58 19.03
C LYS A 57 -8.79 11.43 20.30
N GLY A 58 -8.40 12.52 20.95
CA GLY A 58 -7.56 12.47 22.17
C GLY A 58 -8.20 11.73 23.35
N ASN A 59 -9.53 11.66 23.38
CA ASN A 59 -10.28 10.87 24.36
C ASN A 59 -10.47 9.40 23.97
N GLY A 60 -10.02 8.98 22.78
CA GLY A 60 -10.16 7.63 22.23
C GLY A 60 -11.56 7.29 21.71
N GLU A 61 -12.57 8.15 21.87
CA GLU A 61 -13.99 7.84 21.59
C GLU A 61 -14.39 7.99 20.10
N GLY A 62 -13.42 8.06 19.19
CA GLY A 62 -13.70 8.09 17.77
C GLY A 62 -12.56 8.62 16.92
N CYS A 63 -12.88 8.92 15.67
CA CYS A 63 -11.94 9.45 14.70
C CYS A 63 -12.35 10.87 14.26
N VAL A 64 -11.36 11.71 13.98
CA VAL A 64 -11.50 13.05 13.41
C VAL A 64 -10.90 13.07 12.00
N ALA A 65 -11.50 13.81 11.08
CA ALA A 65 -10.97 13.94 9.73
C ALA A 65 -9.65 14.72 9.79
N CYS A 66 -8.64 14.24 9.08
CA CYS A 66 -7.34 14.90 9.04
C CYS A 66 -7.39 16.18 8.19
N PRO A 67 -6.45 17.12 8.41
CA PRO A 67 -6.34 18.31 7.57
C PRO A 67 -6.05 17.93 6.11
N MET A 68 -6.28 18.86 5.18
CA MET A 68 -6.10 18.59 3.75
C MET A 68 -4.66 18.12 3.43
N ASN A 69 -4.54 17.08 2.61
CA ASN A 69 -3.28 16.40 2.23
C ASN A 69 -2.54 15.73 3.40
N CYS A 70 -3.21 15.53 4.53
CA CYS A 70 -2.70 14.77 5.66
C CYS A 70 -3.18 13.31 5.58
N MET A 71 -2.24 12.38 5.48
CA MET A 71 -2.52 10.94 5.41
C MET A 71 -2.93 10.37 6.79
N SER A 72 -2.35 10.90 7.87
CA SER A 72 -2.68 10.50 9.25
C SER A 72 -2.49 11.64 10.24
N CYS A 73 -3.40 11.76 11.21
CA CYS A 73 -3.42 12.83 12.21
C CYS A 73 -3.80 12.29 13.61
N VAL A 74 -3.71 13.14 14.63
CA VAL A 74 -4.22 12.91 16.00
C VAL A 74 -4.88 14.17 16.53
N ASP A 75 -5.93 14.03 17.34
CA ASP A 75 -6.48 15.16 18.11
C ASP A 75 -5.84 15.12 19.51
N GLY A 76 -4.77 15.88 19.72
CA GLY A 76 -4.00 15.84 20.97
C GLY A 76 -4.77 16.36 22.19
N ASP A 77 -5.65 17.36 21.98
CA ASP A 77 -6.18 18.20 23.06
C ASP A 77 -7.71 18.14 23.22
N SER A 78 -8.40 17.27 22.47
CA SER A 78 -9.87 17.13 22.50
C SER A 78 -10.62 18.42 22.16
N ASP A 79 -9.98 19.34 21.46
CA ASP A 79 -10.58 20.58 20.96
C ASP A 79 -11.21 20.38 19.56
N GLY A 80 -11.04 19.19 18.98
CA GLY A 80 -11.52 18.83 17.65
C GLY A 80 -10.61 19.30 16.52
N LEU A 81 -9.43 19.85 16.82
CA LEU A 81 -8.40 20.16 15.85
C LEU A 81 -7.41 19.00 15.78
N SER A 82 -7.33 18.39 14.61
CA SER A 82 -6.40 17.28 14.36
C SER A 82 -5.03 17.80 13.95
N GLU A 83 -3.99 17.45 14.71
CA GLU A 83 -2.58 17.61 14.38
C GLU A 83 -2.16 16.55 13.36
N CYS A 84 -1.61 16.96 12.22
CA CYS A 84 -1.11 16.05 11.21
C CYS A 84 0.20 15.39 11.65
N ILE A 85 0.29 14.06 11.47
CA ILE A 85 1.49 13.26 11.78
C ILE A 85 2.22 12.82 10.51
N ALA A 86 1.48 12.63 9.41
CA ALA A 86 2.07 12.26 8.13
C ALA A 86 1.28 12.88 6.98
N CYS A 87 1.98 13.47 6.02
CA CYS A 87 1.41 14.06 4.82
C CYS A 87 1.39 13.07 3.65
N GLU A 88 0.55 13.35 2.66
CA GLU A 88 0.55 12.65 1.38
C GLU A 88 1.87 12.89 0.61
N SER A 89 2.18 12.01 -0.35
CA SER A 89 3.40 12.14 -1.16
C SER A 89 3.42 13.47 -1.92
N GLY A 90 4.54 14.20 -1.83
CA GLY A 90 4.68 15.56 -2.38
C GLY A 90 4.27 16.67 -1.43
N TYR A 91 3.92 16.36 -0.18
CA TYR A 91 3.60 17.33 0.87
C TYR A 91 4.47 17.12 2.12
N GLY A 92 4.66 18.19 2.89
CA GLY A 92 5.46 18.25 4.11
C GLY A 92 4.68 18.80 5.29
N LEU A 93 5.06 18.44 6.51
CA LEU A 93 4.40 18.91 7.74
C LEU A 93 4.69 20.39 7.99
N THR A 94 3.70 21.14 8.48
CA THR A 94 3.92 22.45 9.11
C THR A 94 4.53 22.30 10.50
N SER A 95 5.25 23.31 10.99
CA SER A 95 5.95 23.21 12.28
C SER A 95 5.00 23.17 13.46
N ASP A 96 3.82 23.78 13.33
CA ASP A 96 2.72 23.68 14.28
C ASP A 96 1.88 22.40 14.12
N SER A 97 2.23 21.52 13.18
CA SER A 97 1.47 20.30 12.83
C SER A 97 0.00 20.54 12.45
N SER A 98 -0.41 21.78 12.15
CA SER A 98 -1.78 22.12 11.78
C SER A 98 -2.18 21.61 10.40
N GLY A 99 -1.21 21.23 9.56
CA GLY A 99 -1.50 20.65 8.25
C GLY A 99 -0.26 20.29 7.44
N CYS A 100 -0.45 20.29 6.12
CA CYS A 100 0.55 19.89 5.15
C CYS A 100 0.74 20.97 4.07
N VAL A 101 1.99 21.28 3.74
CA VAL A 101 2.39 22.22 2.69
C VAL A 101 2.91 21.47 1.47
N VAL A 102 2.72 22.05 0.27
CA VAL A 102 3.22 21.44 -0.98
C VAL A 102 4.75 21.51 -1.00
N CYS A 103 5.40 20.39 -1.30
CA CYS A 103 6.84 20.37 -1.48
C CYS A 103 7.27 21.02 -2.80
N PRO A 104 8.43 21.71 -2.83
CA PRO A 104 8.95 22.29 -4.05
C PRO A 104 9.30 21.23 -5.10
N THR A 105 9.44 21.64 -6.36
CA THR A 105 9.73 20.70 -7.46
C THR A 105 11.03 19.93 -7.23
N ASN A 106 11.02 18.63 -7.55
CA ASN A 106 12.11 17.67 -7.31
C ASN A 106 12.43 17.40 -5.84
N CYS A 107 11.54 17.79 -4.92
CA CYS A 107 11.62 17.47 -3.50
C CYS A 107 10.76 16.25 -3.18
N THR A 108 11.33 15.20 -2.57
CA THR A 108 10.58 14.02 -2.10
C THR A 108 9.96 14.27 -0.73
N ARG A 109 10.63 15.06 0.12
CA ARG A 109 10.16 15.41 1.46
C ARG A 109 10.53 16.85 1.81
N CYS A 110 9.58 17.59 2.36
CA CYS A 110 9.76 18.97 2.82
C CYS A 110 9.13 19.16 4.20
N GLU A 111 9.40 20.30 4.84
CA GLU A 111 8.82 20.75 6.10
C GLU A 111 8.62 22.28 6.02
N ASP A 112 7.55 22.83 6.59
CA ASP A 112 7.41 24.28 6.77
C ASP A 112 7.81 24.63 8.19
N GLY A 113 9.12 24.83 8.40
CA GLY A 113 9.70 25.05 9.72
C GLY A 113 9.37 26.39 10.37
N ASN A 114 8.70 27.30 9.66
CA ASN A 114 8.46 28.67 10.10
C ASN A 114 6.97 29.09 10.04
N ASP A 115 6.09 28.17 9.63
CA ASP A 115 4.65 28.33 9.44
C ASP A 115 4.25 29.48 8.49
N ASP A 116 5.06 29.75 7.45
CA ASP A 116 4.76 30.75 6.42
C ASP A 116 3.94 30.20 5.24
N GLY A 117 3.66 28.89 5.25
CA GLY A 117 2.93 28.17 4.21
C GLY A 117 3.80 27.69 3.04
N VAL A 118 5.13 27.79 3.14
CA VAL A 118 6.07 27.38 2.10
C VAL A 118 6.88 26.17 2.56
N GLY A 119 6.80 25.07 1.81
CA GLY A 119 7.60 23.87 2.09
C GLY A 119 9.10 24.09 1.84
N GLU A 120 9.90 23.96 2.88
CA GLU A 120 11.36 23.91 2.82
C GLU A 120 11.79 22.46 2.59
N CYS A 121 12.47 22.20 1.48
CA CYS A 121 12.90 20.86 1.12
C CYS A 121 13.93 20.29 2.10
N THR A 122 13.64 19.09 2.61
CA THR A 122 14.56 18.33 3.48
C THR A 122 15.18 17.15 2.75
N GLU A 123 14.51 16.60 1.73
CA GLU A 123 14.99 15.51 0.88
C GLU A 123 14.60 15.74 -0.58
N CYS A 124 15.58 15.69 -1.48
CA CYS A 124 15.37 15.83 -2.93
C CYS A 124 15.35 14.45 -3.61
N ILE A 125 14.76 14.38 -4.81
CA ILE A 125 14.87 13.21 -5.69
C ILE A 125 16.35 12.96 -6.02
N ILE A 126 16.76 11.70 -6.15
CA ILE A 126 18.12 11.29 -6.54
C ILE A 126 18.60 12.08 -7.77
N GLY A 127 19.81 12.63 -7.72
CA GLY A 127 20.36 13.52 -8.73
C GLY A 127 20.08 15.00 -8.48
N PHE A 128 19.34 15.35 -7.44
CA PHE A 128 19.12 16.72 -6.97
C PHE A 128 19.49 16.87 -5.50
N GLY A 129 19.76 18.11 -5.09
CA GLY A 129 20.14 18.46 -3.72
C GLY A 129 19.46 19.75 -3.25
N PRO A 130 19.26 19.96 -1.94
CA PRO A 130 18.59 21.16 -1.45
C PRO A 130 19.41 22.42 -1.74
N SER A 131 18.73 23.48 -2.19
CA SER A 131 19.31 24.83 -2.28
C SER A 131 19.62 25.40 -0.90
N ASN A 132 20.42 26.48 -0.82
CA ASN A 132 20.76 27.12 0.47
C ASN A 132 19.53 27.59 1.24
N ASP A 133 18.54 28.10 0.52
CA ASP A 133 17.25 28.54 1.08
C ASP A 133 16.24 27.40 1.24
N ARG A 134 16.58 26.18 0.81
CA ARG A 134 15.73 24.98 0.80
C ARG A 134 14.44 25.11 0.00
N LEU A 135 14.20 26.23 -0.68
CA LEU A 135 12.97 26.45 -1.45
C LEU A 135 12.98 25.76 -2.81
N THR A 136 14.14 25.23 -3.22
CA THR A 136 14.30 24.50 -4.48
C THR A 136 15.27 23.34 -4.32
N CYS A 137 15.21 22.38 -5.23
CA CYS A 137 16.22 21.36 -5.39
C CYS A 137 17.10 21.71 -6.62
N VAL A 138 18.41 21.83 -6.41
CA VAL A 138 19.41 22.10 -7.44
C VAL A 138 19.87 20.80 -8.09
N ASP A 139 20.09 20.84 -9.41
CA ASP A 139 20.54 19.68 -10.19
C ASP A 139 22.01 19.34 -9.88
N CYS A 140 22.27 18.13 -9.39
CA CYS A 140 23.61 17.68 -9.03
C CYS A 140 24.47 17.32 -10.25
N THR A 141 23.89 17.13 -11.44
CA THR A 141 24.63 16.77 -12.65
C THR A 141 25.61 17.85 -13.11
N VAL A 142 25.46 19.09 -12.62
CA VAL A 142 26.43 20.18 -12.81
C VAL A 142 27.80 19.86 -12.19
N ILE A 143 27.82 19.01 -11.15
CA ILE A 143 29.04 18.42 -10.60
C ILE A 143 29.19 17.02 -11.20
N SER A 144 30.17 16.84 -12.08
CA SER A 144 30.35 15.57 -12.80
C SER A 144 30.44 14.36 -11.84
N ASN A 145 29.56 13.39 -12.08
CA ASN A 145 29.43 12.13 -11.33
C ASN A 145 28.87 12.27 -9.89
N CYS A 146 28.24 13.39 -9.56
CA CYS A 146 27.58 13.62 -8.29
C CYS A 146 26.11 13.15 -8.34
N ILE A 147 25.64 12.45 -7.31
CA ILE A 147 24.22 12.01 -7.16
C ILE A 147 23.49 12.71 -6.03
N GLU A 148 24.23 13.24 -5.05
CA GLU A 148 23.70 14.01 -3.92
C GLU A 148 24.56 15.26 -3.75
N CYS A 149 23.93 16.42 -3.64
CA CYS A 149 24.63 17.70 -3.59
C CYS A 149 23.90 18.71 -2.71
N THR A 150 24.47 19.89 -2.56
CA THR A 150 23.83 21.07 -1.98
C THR A 150 24.41 22.35 -2.60
N ASP A 151 23.66 23.44 -2.51
CA ASP A 151 24.12 24.78 -2.85
C ASP A 151 24.54 25.51 -1.57
N SER A 152 25.77 25.26 -1.11
CA SER A 152 26.31 25.93 0.09
C SER A 152 26.55 27.43 -0.13
N GLY A 153 26.75 27.82 -1.39
CA GLY A 153 27.08 29.19 -1.79
C GLY A 153 25.89 30.12 -1.96
N GLY A 154 24.66 29.59 -2.02
CA GLY A 154 23.44 30.36 -2.29
C GLY A 154 23.40 30.94 -3.70
N PHE A 155 24.03 30.27 -4.67
CA PHE A 155 24.09 30.73 -6.06
C PHE A 155 22.97 30.14 -6.94
N GLY A 156 22.08 29.32 -6.36
CA GLY A 156 21.02 28.62 -7.08
C GLY A 156 21.52 27.48 -7.96
N VAL A 157 22.76 27.02 -7.74
CA VAL A 157 23.39 25.90 -8.45
C VAL A 157 24.16 25.05 -7.45
N ALA A 158 24.18 23.73 -7.64
CA ALA A 158 24.94 22.84 -6.77
C ALA A 158 26.43 23.18 -6.82
N ASP A 159 27.04 23.44 -5.67
CA ASP A 159 28.46 23.77 -5.55
C ASP A 159 29.22 22.82 -4.62
N THR A 160 28.49 21.94 -3.94
CA THR A 160 28.97 20.99 -2.94
C THR A 160 28.34 19.63 -3.23
N CYS A 161 29.14 18.61 -3.47
CA CYS A 161 28.74 17.23 -3.67
C CYS A 161 28.87 16.47 -2.36
N LEU A 162 27.78 15.84 -1.92
CA LEU A 162 27.68 15.05 -0.70
C LEU A 162 27.79 13.56 -0.99
N GLY A 163 27.38 13.12 -2.19
CA GLY A 163 27.41 11.74 -2.64
C GLY A 163 27.71 11.61 -4.12
N CYS A 164 28.50 10.62 -4.50
CA CYS A 164 28.91 10.36 -5.87
C CYS A 164 28.35 9.03 -6.39
N ILE A 165 28.31 8.85 -7.72
CA ILE A 165 27.99 7.54 -8.30
C ILE A 165 28.94 6.45 -7.77
N ALA A 166 28.50 5.19 -7.77
CA ALA A 166 29.29 4.05 -7.32
C ALA A 166 30.70 4.02 -7.92
N GLY A 167 31.71 3.71 -7.09
CA GLY A 167 33.12 3.73 -7.45
C GLY A 167 33.78 5.11 -7.39
N ARG A 168 33.10 6.12 -6.81
CA ARG A 168 33.64 7.47 -6.60
C ARG A 168 33.29 8.01 -5.21
N THR A 169 34.08 8.97 -4.72
CA THR A 169 33.86 9.72 -3.48
C THR A 169 33.93 11.23 -3.72
N PRO A 170 33.19 12.05 -2.95
CA PRO A 170 33.43 13.49 -2.91
C PRO A 170 34.88 13.78 -2.51
N ARG A 171 35.45 14.84 -3.09
CA ARG A 171 36.73 15.39 -2.65
C ARG A 171 36.63 16.08 -1.29
N LEU A 172 37.76 16.31 -0.63
CA LEU A 172 37.82 17.10 0.61
C LEU A 172 37.27 18.54 0.49
N ASN A 173 37.22 19.09 -0.73
CA ASN A 173 36.61 20.40 -1.01
C ASN A 173 35.13 20.31 -1.44
N ASN A 174 34.57 19.10 -1.51
CA ASN A 174 33.24 18.74 -1.98
C ASN A 174 32.88 19.25 -3.38
N ARG A 175 33.83 19.67 -4.24
CA ARG A 175 33.48 20.27 -5.55
C ARG A 175 33.48 19.30 -6.72
N THR A 176 34.02 18.11 -6.53
CA THR A 176 34.17 17.11 -7.59
C THR A 176 34.19 15.71 -6.97
N CYS A 177 33.79 14.71 -7.74
CA CYS A 177 33.94 13.31 -7.40
C CYS A 177 35.26 12.74 -7.92
N VAL A 178 36.05 12.09 -7.06
CA VAL A 178 37.26 11.34 -7.45
C VAL A 178 36.97 9.85 -7.48
N GLU A 179 37.68 9.13 -8.34
CA GLU A 179 37.50 7.68 -8.52
C GLU A 179 38.17 6.92 -7.40
N CYS A 180 37.54 5.85 -6.92
CA CYS A 180 38.10 4.97 -5.89
C CYS A 180 39.22 4.06 -6.43
N TYR A 181 39.68 4.21 -7.69
CA TYR A 181 40.57 3.25 -8.38
C TYR A 181 41.94 3.02 -7.71
N THR A 182 42.36 3.86 -6.76
CA THR A 182 43.56 3.59 -5.97
C THR A 182 43.40 2.40 -5.04
N ILE A 183 42.16 2.07 -4.67
CA ILE A 183 41.80 0.88 -3.90
C ILE A 183 41.02 -0.05 -4.83
N ALA A 184 41.67 -1.12 -5.29
CA ALA A 184 41.05 -2.07 -6.21
C ALA A 184 39.77 -2.66 -5.61
N ASP A 185 38.69 -2.68 -6.39
CA ASP A 185 37.37 -3.20 -6.02
C ASP A 185 36.68 -2.46 -4.85
N CYS A 186 37.01 -1.18 -4.65
CA CYS A 186 36.28 -0.32 -3.72
C CYS A 186 35.08 0.37 -4.41
N ASN A 187 33.88 0.23 -3.83
CA ASN A 187 32.64 0.84 -4.30
C ASN A 187 32.35 2.19 -3.63
N VAL A 188 32.69 2.33 -2.35
CA VAL A 188 32.52 3.56 -1.56
C VAL A 188 33.81 3.84 -0.83
N CYS A 189 34.40 5.01 -1.07
CA CYS A 189 35.66 5.43 -0.48
C CYS A 189 35.56 6.83 0.14
N GLU A 190 36.63 7.28 0.80
CA GLU A 190 36.83 8.65 1.29
C GLU A 190 38.27 9.10 1.01
N GLU A 191 38.43 10.38 0.66
CA GLU A 191 39.71 11.05 0.52
C GLU A 191 40.09 11.69 1.87
N THR A 192 41.17 11.24 2.52
CA THR A 192 41.61 11.80 3.81
C THR A 192 42.68 12.87 3.67
N THR A 193 43.33 12.94 2.50
CA THR A 193 44.36 13.93 2.19
C THR A 193 44.00 14.67 0.89
N ASN A 194 44.30 15.97 0.80
CA ASN A 194 43.93 16.80 -0.37
C ASN A 194 44.90 16.58 -1.56
N ASP A 195 45.16 15.33 -1.92
CA ASP A 195 46.11 14.91 -2.95
C ASP A 195 45.45 14.28 -4.18
N ASN A 196 44.11 14.22 -4.21
CA ASN A 196 43.25 13.64 -5.25
C ASN A 196 43.27 12.11 -5.27
N ILE A 197 43.60 11.46 -4.15
CA ILE A 197 43.65 10.01 -4.01
C ILE A 197 42.66 9.58 -2.90
N ALA A 198 41.76 8.65 -3.22
CA ALA A 198 40.94 8.00 -2.20
C ALA A 198 41.84 7.16 -1.28
N ASP A 199 41.73 7.40 0.03
CA ASP A 199 42.64 6.86 1.05
C ASP A 199 42.01 5.73 1.87
N ILE A 200 40.68 5.74 2.02
CA ILE A 200 39.92 4.80 2.85
C ILE A 200 38.75 4.27 2.03
N CYS A 201 38.48 2.97 2.10
CA CYS A 201 37.34 2.29 1.55
C CYS A 201 36.38 1.91 2.68
N TYR A 202 35.09 2.19 2.50
CA TYR A 202 34.03 1.82 3.43
C TYR A 202 33.17 0.68 2.91
N GLN A 203 33.13 0.48 1.59
CA GLN A 203 32.37 -0.59 0.98
C GLN A 203 33.11 -1.12 -0.23
N CYS A 204 33.38 -2.42 -0.22
CA CYS A 204 34.02 -3.11 -1.34
C CYS A 204 32.99 -3.74 -2.28
N GLY A 205 33.46 -4.18 -3.43
CA GLY A 205 32.69 -5.00 -4.37
C GLY A 205 32.23 -6.33 -3.75
N PRO A 206 31.24 -7.01 -4.37
CA PRO A 206 30.73 -8.30 -3.89
C PRO A 206 31.84 -9.32 -3.61
N GLY A 207 31.75 -10.03 -2.47
CA GLY A 207 32.75 -11.01 -2.06
C GLY A 207 34.04 -10.42 -1.46
N LYS A 208 34.05 -9.13 -1.14
CA LYS A 208 35.18 -8.45 -0.49
C LYS A 208 34.72 -7.58 0.68
N THR A 209 35.61 -7.35 1.63
CA THR A 209 35.41 -6.43 2.76
C THR A 209 36.54 -5.41 2.85
N PRO A 210 36.27 -4.18 3.31
CA PRO A 210 37.34 -3.22 3.56
C PRO A 210 38.22 -3.72 4.69
N ARG A 211 39.52 -3.51 4.52
CA ARG A 211 40.48 -3.69 5.61
C ARG A 211 40.18 -2.69 6.74
N LEU A 212 40.56 -2.98 7.98
CA LEU A 212 40.31 -2.13 9.15
C LEU A 212 41.03 -0.77 9.06
N ASP A 213 42.10 -0.66 8.27
CA ASP A 213 42.73 0.62 7.91
C ASP A 213 42.08 1.32 6.70
N GLY A 214 41.13 0.66 6.05
CA GLY A 214 40.39 1.09 4.86
C GLY A 214 41.20 1.09 3.56
N ARG A 215 42.48 0.72 3.57
CA ARG A 215 43.36 0.99 2.41
C ARG A 215 43.32 -0.09 1.34
N GLU A 216 42.62 -1.19 1.60
CA GLU A 216 42.57 -2.36 0.73
C GLU A 216 41.20 -3.04 0.85
N CYS A 217 40.70 -3.59 -0.25
CA CYS A 217 39.55 -4.50 -0.25
C CYS A 217 40.06 -5.95 -0.31
N VAL A 218 39.86 -6.70 0.77
CA VAL A 218 40.32 -8.09 0.89
C VAL A 218 39.17 -9.02 0.52
N ALA A 219 39.47 -10.09 -0.23
CA ALA A 219 38.45 -11.05 -0.64
C ALA A 219 38.02 -11.95 0.52
N CYS A 220 36.71 -12.06 0.75
CA CYS A 220 36.13 -12.93 1.79
C CYS A 220 36.45 -14.42 1.58
N ALA A 221 36.85 -14.80 0.35
CA ALA A 221 37.26 -16.16 0.02
C ALA A 221 38.54 -16.63 0.74
N SER A 222 39.27 -15.74 1.43
CA SER A 222 40.38 -16.10 2.32
C SER A 222 39.93 -16.95 3.51
N LEU A 223 38.69 -16.74 3.99
CA LEU A 223 38.07 -17.49 5.08
C LEU A 223 37.46 -18.80 4.60
N ASP A 224 36.51 -18.65 3.67
CA ASP A 224 35.67 -19.72 3.18
C ASP A 224 35.16 -19.34 1.78
N THR A 225 35.31 -20.24 0.82
CA THR A 225 34.79 -20.05 -0.54
C THR A 225 33.28 -19.86 -0.61
N ASN A 226 32.55 -20.15 0.47
CA ASN A 226 31.10 -19.99 0.58
C ASN A 226 30.68 -18.72 1.33
N CYS A 227 31.62 -17.91 1.82
CA CYS A 227 31.32 -16.60 2.39
C CYS A 227 31.15 -15.55 1.29
N THR A 228 30.00 -14.87 1.26
CA THR A 228 29.69 -13.80 0.28
C THR A 228 29.92 -12.41 0.84
N GLU A 229 29.77 -12.23 2.16
CA GLU A 229 30.03 -10.97 2.87
C GLU A 229 30.76 -11.28 4.18
N CYS A 230 31.80 -10.51 4.49
CA CYS A 230 32.64 -10.69 5.66
C CYS A 230 33.00 -9.34 6.29
N GLU A 231 33.49 -9.35 7.53
CA GLU A 231 33.93 -8.17 8.28
C GLU A 231 35.30 -8.46 8.92
N GLU A 232 36.29 -7.58 8.72
CA GLU A 232 37.59 -7.74 9.35
C GLU A 232 37.54 -7.28 10.82
N THR A 233 37.87 -8.17 11.76
CA THR A 233 37.81 -7.85 13.20
C THR A 233 39.13 -7.43 13.80
N THR A 234 40.26 -7.71 13.13
CA THR A 234 41.59 -7.29 13.58
C THR A 234 42.50 -6.95 12.40
N ASN A 235 43.47 -6.05 12.61
CA ASN A 235 44.43 -5.56 11.59
C ASN A 235 45.45 -6.61 11.09
N ASP A 236 45.23 -7.91 11.32
CA ASP A 236 46.26 -8.95 11.18
C ASP A 236 46.17 -9.81 9.90
N ASN A 237 45.25 -9.53 8.98
CA ASN A 237 44.96 -10.31 7.76
C ASN A 237 44.48 -11.76 8.02
N THR A 238 44.13 -12.13 9.27
CA THR A 238 43.82 -13.52 9.61
C THR A 238 42.49 -13.75 10.32
N THR A 239 41.80 -12.70 10.77
CA THR A 239 40.50 -12.82 11.46
C THR A 239 39.41 -11.98 10.80
N ASP A 240 39.03 -12.39 9.60
CA ASP A 240 37.77 -11.96 9.02
C ASP A 240 36.63 -12.79 9.65
N VAL A 241 35.48 -12.19 9.87
CA VAL A 241 34.24 -12.83 10.35
C VAL A 241 33.29 -12.91 9.17
N CYS A 242 32.76 -14.09 8.87
CA CYS A 242 31.74 -14.21 7.84
C CYS A 242 30.38 -13.73 8.37
N ILE A 243 29.77 -12.76 7.68
CA ILE A 243 28.46 -12.19 8.05
C ILE A 243 27.35 -12.64 7.10
N LYS A 244 27.69 -13.20 5.93
CA LYS A 244 26.72 -13.78 5.01
C LYS A 244 27.35 -14.87 4.15
N CYS A 245 26.62 -15.98 4.02
CA CYS A 245 27.02 -17.13 3.23
C CYS A 245 26.22 -17.22 1.91
N LYS A 246 26.72 -18.01 0.96
CA LYS A 246 25.99 -18.38 -0.25
C LYS A 246 24.71 -19.14 0.09
N ASP A 247 23.74 -19.11 -0.81
CA ASP A 247 22.51 -19.91 -0.71
C ASP A 247 22.84 -21.39 -0.46
N GLY A 248 22.14 -22.01 0.50
CA GLY A 248 22.41 -23.37 0.98
C GLY A 248 23.51 -23.46 2.06
N PHE A 249 24.04 -22.35 2.54
CA PHE A 249 25.01 -22.30 3.63
C PHE A 249 24.58 -21.33 4.74
N GLY A 250 24.91 -21.68 5.99
CA GLY A 250 24.69 -20.88 7.18
C GLY A 250 26.00 -20.40 7.80
N ILE A 251 25.95 -19.40 8.67
CA ILE A 251 27.13 -18.87 9.36
C ILE A 251 27.51 -19.81 10.52
N LEU A 252 28.79 -20.15 10.69
CA LEU A 252 29.27 -20.91 11.85
C LEU A 252 29.06 -20.13 13.16
N PHE A 253 28.89 -20.82 14.29
CA PHE A 253 28.64 -20.18 15.59
C PHE A 253 29.77 -19.22 16.02
N ASP A 254 31.02 -19.56 15.69
CA ASP A 254 32.19 -18.72 15.95
C ASP A 254 32.45 -17.70 14.83
N THR A 255 31.57 -17.62 13.84
CA THR A 255 31.62 -16.74 12.67
C THR A 255 32.84 -16.92 11.77
N SER A 256 33.61 -17.99 11.98
CA SER A 256 34.87 -18.24 11.26
C SER A 256 34.70 -18.63 9.79
N GLY A 257 33.46 -18.90 9.36
CA GLY A 257 33.16 -19.35 8.00
C GLY A 257 31.70 -19.76 7.85
N CYS A 258 31.45 -20.55 6.81
CA CYS A 258 30.13 -21.03 6.44
C CYS A 258 30.02 -22.54 6.62
N ILE A 259 28.83 -23.02 6.94
CA ILE A 259 28.51 -24.45 7.06
C ILE A 259 27.37 -24.79 6.11
N GLU A 260 27.47 -25.91 5.41
CA GLU A 260 26.42 -26.38 4.52
C GLU A 260 25.14 -26.66 5.32
N CYS A 261 24.01 -26.15 4.84
CA CYS A 261 22.73 -26.38 5.49
C CYS A 261 22.30 -27.85 5.36
N PRO A 262 21.56 -28.38 6.34
CA PRO A 262 21.01 -29.73 6.24
C PRO A 262 20.13 -29.86 4.99
N GLY A 263 19.95 -31.09 4.50
CA GLY A 263 19.07 -31.34 3.37
C GLY A 263 17.66 -30.76 3.60
N ASN A 264 17.09 -30.15 2.56
CA ASN A 264 15.78 -29.49 2.59
C ASN A 264 15.68 -28.26 3.51
N CYS A 265 16.81 -27.72 3.95
CA CYS A 265 16.86 -26.47 4.69
C CYS A 265 17.12 -25.28 3.76
N SER A 266 16.32 -24.21 3.86
CA SER A 266 16.51 -22.97 3.08
C SER A 266 17.53 -22.04 3.75
N THR A 267 17.48 -21.92 5.08
CA THR A 267 18.40 -21.11 5.88
C THR A 267 18.81 -21.83 7.16
N CYS A 268 20.10 -21.79 7.52
CA CYS A 268 20.63 -22.48 8.70
C CYS A 268 21.67 -21.64 9.46
N LEU A 269 22.00 -22.07 10.67
CA LEU A 269 23.05 -21.50 11.53
C LEU A 269 23.89 -22.60 12.16
N GLY A 270 25.19 -22.39 12.30
CA GLY A 270 26.06 -23.28 13.05
C GLY A 270 25.78 -23.20 14.55
N ASN A 271 25.80 -24.34 15.24
CA ASN A 271 25.75 -24.41 16.70
C ASN A 271 27.16 -24.47 17.32
N PRO A 272 27.30 -24.34 18.66
CA PRO A 272 28.61 -24.40 19.33
C PRO A 272 29.37 -25.74 19.16
N LEU A 273 28.71 -26.78 18.66
CA LEU A 273 29.31 -28.09 18.35
C LEU A 273 29.78 -28.18 16.90
N GLY A 274 29.59 -27.12 16.09
CA GLY A 274 29.94 -27.08 14.68
C GLY A 274 28.96 -27.84 13.77
N GLN A 275 27.72 -28.06 14.21
CA GLN A 275 26.66 -28.67 13.39
C GLN A 275 25.76 -27.57 12.82
N SER A 276 25.23 -27.74 11.61
CA SER A 276 24.24 -26.81 11.04
C SER A 276 22.85 -27.12 11.57
N MET A 277 22.23 -26.11 12.17
CA MET A 277 20.85 -26.10 12.64
C MET A 277 20.01 -25.31 11.65
N CYS A 278 19.02 -25.96 11.06
CA CYS A 278 18.06 -25.31 10.21
C CYS A 278 17.22 -24.28 10.98
N GLN A 279 17.04 -23.11 10.38
CA GLN A 279 16.15 -22.06 10.86
C GLN A 279 14.83 -22.10 10.08
N GLU A 280 14.92 -22.29 8.76
CA GLU A 280 13.77 -22.40 7.88
C GLU A 280 13.98 -23.54 6.89
N CYS A 281 12.98 -24.42 6.75
CA CYS A 281 13.00 -25.47 5.75
C CYS A 281 12.48 -24.98 4.39
N LEU A 282 12.77 -25.73 3.33
CA LEU A 282 12.12 -25.55 2.03
C LEU A 282 10.60 -25.79 2.17
N PRO A 283 9.77 -25.27 1.23
CA PRO A 283 8.33 -25.54 1.22
C PRO A 283 8.03 -27.04 1.32
N TYR A 284 7.02 -27.43 2.09
CA TYR A 284 6.63 -28.81 2.39
C TYR A 284 7.62 -29.60 3.27
N TYR A 285 8.47 -28.91 4.03
CA TYR A 285 9.31 -29.51 5.06
C TYR A 285 9.16 -28.75 6.39
N GLY A 286 9.25 -29.49 7.49
CA GLY A 286 9.17 -28.98 8.86
C GLY A 286 10.48 -29.16 9.61
N VAL A 287 10.84 -28.17 10.44
CA VAL A 287 12.07 -28.22 11.24
C VAL A 287 11.88 -29.24 12.37
N SER A 288 12.89 -30.11 12.59
CA SER A 288 12.92 -31.00 13.75
C SER A 288 13.14 -30.21 15.05
N GLN A 289 12.65 -30.71 16.18
CA GLN A 289 12.79 -30.03 17.48
C GLN A 289 14.26 -29.75 17.86
N ASP A 290 15.20 -30.58 17.44
CA ASP A 290 16.64 -30.36 17.62
C ASP A 290 17.25 -29.39 16.58
N GLY A 291 16.47 -28.98 15.57
CA GLY A 291 16.86 -28.11 14.47
C GLY A 291 17.83 -28.75 13.48
N LEU A 292 18.21 -30.02 13.62
CA LEU A 292 19.28 -30.61 12.79
C LEU A 292 18.79 -31.14 11.45
N THR A 293 17.47 -31.34 11.30
CA THR A 293 16.88 -31.91 10.09
C THR A 293 15.59 -31.20 9.68
N CYS A 294 15.29 -31.29 8.39
CA CYS A 294 14.01 -30.90 7.83
C CYS A 294 13.28 -32.17 7.37
N THR A 295 12.16 -32.46 8.02
CA THR A 295 11.34 -33.64 7.75
C THR A 295 10.24 -33.27 6.76
N GLU A 296 9.99 -34.13 5.77
CA GLU A 296 8.94 -33.89 4.77
C GLU A 296 7.57 -33.83 5.45
N CYS A 297 6.79 -32.81 5.11
CA CYS A 297 5.45 -32.67 5.65
C CYS A 297 4.54 -33.79 5.12
N PRO A 298 3.51 -34.17 5.90
CA PRO A 298 2.46 -35.07 5.41
C PRO A 298 1.84 -34.56 4.10
N GLU A 299 1.27 -35.47 3.31
CA GLU A 299 0.62 -35.09 2.05
C GLU A 299 -0.48 -34.05 2.30
N ASN A 300 -0.52 -33.02 1.45
CA ASN A 300 -1.44 -31.87 1.56
C ASN A 300 -1.24 -30.95 2.78
N CYS A 301 -0.13 -31.11 3.50
CA CYS A 301 0.30 -30.18 4.54
C CYS A 301 1.24 -29.11 3.98
N THR A 302 0.93 -27.83 4.20
CA THR A 302 1.75 -26.68 3.75
C THR A 302 2.81 -26.27 4.76
N VAL A 303 2.54 -26.45 6.04
CA VAL A 303 3.43 -26.09 7.15
C VAL A 303 3.36 -27.21 8.20
N CYS A 304 4.51 -27.76 8.60
CA CYS A 304 4.61 -28.82 9.59
C CYS A 304 5.83 -28.64 10.51
N GLU A 305 5.93 -29.41 11.58
CA GLU A 305 7.07 -29.47 12.50
C GLU A 305 7.30 -30.90 13.00
N ASP A 306 8.55 -31.32 13.22
CA ASP A 306 8.86 -32.62 13.85
C ASP A 306 9.19 -32.39 15.33
N SER A 307 8.12 -32.28 16.13
CA SER A 307 8.14 -31.84 17.53
C SER A 307 8.85 -32.79 18.49
N ASN A 308 9.14 -34.03 18.09
CA ASN A 308 9.69 -35.05 18.97
C ASN A 308 10.98 -35.72 18.41
N ASN A 309 11.45 -35.28 17.23
CA ASN A 309 12.59 -35.83 16.50
C ASN A 309 12.45 -37.33 16.18
N ASP A 310 11.24 -37.81 15.91
CA ASP A 310 11.01 -39.20 15.50
C ASP A 310 11.05 -39.41 13.97
N GLY A 311 11.20 -38.33 13.22
CA GLY A 311 11.22 -38.32 11.75
C GLY A 311 9.84 -38.26 11.12
N ILE A 312 8.79 -37.97 11.90
CA ILE A 312 7.41 -37.79 11.44
C ILE A 312 6.99 -36.35 11.76
N ALA A 313 6.77 -35.54 10.73
CA ALA A 313 6.33 -34.17 10.92
C ALA A 313 4.82 -34.10 11.23
N GLU A 314 4.47 -33.34 12.27
CA GLU A 314 3.11 -32.94 12.62
C GLU A 314 2.69 -31.74 11.78
N CYS A 315 1.56 -31.85 11.09
CA CYS A 315 1.01 -30.77 10.30
C CYS A 315 0.43 -29.65 11.17
N LEU A 316 0.78 -28.41 10.83
CA LEU A 316 0.26 -27.20 11.45
C LEU A 316 -0.78 -26.51 10.56
N VAL A 317 -0.59 -26.57 9.23
CA VAL A 317 -1.49 -25.94 8.26
C VAL A 317 -1.67 -26.84 7.04
N CYS A 318 -2.91 -27.26 6.78
CA CYS A 318 -3.27 -28.00 5.58
C CYS A 318 -3.57 -27.08 4.38
N ASN A 319 -3.57 -27.65 3.17
CA ASN A 319 -4.10 -26.99 1.97
C ASN A 319 -5.56 -26.51 2.19
N SER A 320 -5.98 -25.48 1.45
CA SER A 320 -7.27 -24.77 1.60
C SER A 320 -8.56 -25.60 1.51
N THR A 321 -8.50 -26.89 1.16
CA THR A 321 -9.64 -27.81 1.07
C THR A 321 -9.53 -28.98 2.05
N MET A 322 -8.55 -28.95 2.93
CA MET A 322 -8.15 -30.05 3.78
C MET A 322 -8.18 -29.62 5.25
N GLY A 323 -8.44 -30.56 6.14
CA GLY A 323 -8.50 -30.39 7.59
C GLY A 323 -7.40 -31.14 8.33
N LEU A 324 -7.10 -30.77 9.57
CA LEU A 324 -6.09 -31.46 10.38
C LEU A 324 -6.68 -32.73 11.01
N SER A 325 -5.91 -33.83 11.02
CA SER A 325 -6.21 -34.95 11.91
C SER A 325 -5.97 -34.57 13.38
N GLN A 326 -6.63 -35.26 14.31
CA GLN A 326 -6.47 -35.02 15.75
C GLN A 326 -5.02 -35.23 16.22
N ASP A 327 -4.32 -36.23 15.66
CA ASP A 327 -2.91 -36.48 15.94
C ASP A 327 -1.96 -35.60 15.11
N ARG A 328 -2.50 -34.78 14.20
CA ARG A 328 -1.79 -33.90 13.27
C ARG A 328 -0.86 -34.61 12.30
N THR A 329 -0.89 -35.94 12.19
CA THR A 329 0.03 -36.67 11.30
C THR A 329 -0.41 -36.65 9.83
N MET A 330 -1.61 -36.16 9.53
CA MET A 330 -2.11 -36.04 8.16
C MET A 330 -3.15 -34.93 8.00
N CYS A 331 -3.40 -34.59 6.74
CA CYS A 331 -4.50 -33.72 6.33
C CYS A 331 -5.63 -34.56 5.70
N VAL A 332 -6.86 -34.35 6.16
CA VAL A 332 -8.06 -35.06 5.67
C VAL A 332 -8.87 -34.20 4.71
N ASP A 333 -9.50 -34.80 3.70
CA ASP A 333 -10.28 -34.08 2.70
C ASP A 333 -11.64 -33.65 3.25
N CYS A 334 -11.86 -32.33 3.34
CA CYS A 334 -13.10 -31.77 3.87
C CYS A 334 -14.30 -31.96 2.94
N SER A 335 -14.09 -32.31 1.67
CA SER A 335 -15.19 -32.56 0.72
C SER A 335 -16.06 -33.78 1.09
N THR A 336 -15.57 -34.62 2.00
CA THR A 336 -16.34 -35.73 2.60
C THR A 336 -17.50 -35.23 3.46
N ILE A 337 -17.36 -34.04 4.06
CA ILE A 337 -18.43 -33.32 4.74
C ILE A 337 -19.02 -32.31 3.74
N GLY A 338 -20.21 -32.59 3.20
CA GLY A 338 -20.82 -31.76 2.14
C GLY A 338 -20.86 -30.28 2.49
N ASN A 339 -20.38 -29.42 1.58
CA ASN A 339 -20.22 -27.97 1.71
C ASN A 339 -19.26 -27.52 2.83
N CYS A 340 -18.33 -28.36 3.30
CA CYS A 340 -17.33 -27.99 4.30
C CYS A 340 -16.05 -27.47 3.65
N THR A 341 -15.56 -26.31 4.08
CA THR A 341 -14.29 -25.71 3.61
C THR A 341 -13.13 -25.91 4.58
N HIS A 342 -13.40 -26.05 5.88
CA HIS A 342 -12.39 -26.38 6.89
C HIS A 342 -12.95 -27.43 7.85
N CYS A 343 -12.20 -28.48 8.11
CA CYS A 343 -12.62 -29.62 8.90
C CYS A 343 -11.51 -30.12 9.83
N GLU A 344 -11.87 -31.06 10.68
CA GLU A 344 -10.98 -31.84 11.54
C GLU A 344 -11.42 -33.30 11.50
N ASP A 345 -10.47 -34.22 11.66
CA ASP A 345 -10.76 -35.63 12.00
C ASP A 345 -10.51 -35.82 13.50
N LYS A 346 -11.59 -35.86 14.28
CA LYS A 346 -11.54 -35.92 15.75
C LYS A 346 -11.26 -37.30 16.30
N ASN A 347 -11.37 -38.34 15.49
CA ASN A 347 -11.28 -39.72 15.96
C ASN A 347 -10.07 -40.47 15.37
N ASN A 348 -9.37 -39.82 14.44
CA ASN A 348 -8.16 -40.28 13.77
C ASN A 348 -8.39 -41.54 12.91
N ASP A 349 -9.54 -41.62 12.24
CA ASP A 349 -9.90 -42.68 11.30
C ASP A 349 -9.60 -42.34 9.83
N GLU A 350 -8.86 -41.25 9.59
CA GLU A 350 -8.46 -40.72 8.29
C GLU A 350 -9.65 -40.11 7.49
N ILE A 351 -10.79 -39.89 8.14
CA ILE A 351 -11.99 -39.30 7.54
C ILE A 351 -12.37 -38.04 8.33
N ALA A 352 -12.53 -36.91 7.64
CA ALA A 352 -13.03 -35.71 8.28
C ALA A 352 -14.45 -35.96 8.85
N ASP A 353 -14.60 -35.83 10.16
CA ASP A 353 -15.86 -36.08 10.87
C ASP A 353 -16.40 -34.82 11.57
N HIS A 354 -15.65 -33.73 11.57
CA HIS A 354 -16.04 -32.47 12.19
C HIS A 354 -15.73 -31.27 11.29
N CYS A 355 -16.75 -30.59 10.80
CA CYS A 355 -16.63 -29.36 10.04
C CYS A 355 -16.50 -28.14 10.95
N MET A 356 -15.45 -27.36 10.74
CA MET A 356 -15.17 -26.10 11.43
C MET A 356 -15.70 -24.89 10.67
N ARG A 357 -15.77 -24.98 9.33
CA ARG A 357 -16.27 -23.90 8.47
C ARG A 357 -16.89 -24.46 7.20
N CYS A 358 -18.04 -23.92 6.81
CA CYS A 358 -18.73 -24.30 5.58
C CYS A 358 -18.51 -23.30 4.43
N GLU A 359 -18.96 -23.66 3.24
CA GLU A 359 -19.14 -22.76 2.10
C GLU A 359 -20.18 -21.68 2.42
N GLU A 360 -20.15 -20.56 1.70
CA GLU A 360 -21.10 -19.46 1.85
C GLU A 360 -22.57 -19.96 1.88
N ALA A 361 -23.40 -19.32 2.71
CA ALA A 361 -24.80 -19.69 2.98
C ALA A 361 -25.03 -21.05 3.68
N ASN A 362 -23.98 -21.67 4.20
CA ASN A 362 -24.06 -22.85 5.06
C ASN A 362 -23.38 -22.61 6.41
N THR A 363 -23.87 -23.26 7.46
CA THR A 363 -23.22 -23.28 8.78
C THR A 363 -22.91 -24.71 9.20
N PRO A 364 -21.81 -24.96 9.94
CA PRO A 364 -21.58 -26.24 10.56
C PRO A 364 -22.72 -26.56 11.53
N LYS A 365 -23.10 -27.83 11.61
CA LYS A 365 -23.92 -28.30 12.72
C LYS A 365 -23.19 -28.16 14.04
N ALA A 366 -23.92 -28.13 15.16
CA ALA A 366 -23.36 -28.09 16.51
C ALA A 366 -22.47 -29.30 16.82
N ASP A 367 -22.75 -30.46 16.21
CA ASP A 367 -21.90 -31.66 16.30
C ASP A 367 -20.77 -31.68 15.25
N GLY A 368 -20.77 -30.72 14.31
CA GLY A 368 -19.87 -30.60 13.16
C GLY A 368 -20.01 -31.69 12.10
N SER A 369 -20.97 -32.59 12.20
CA SER A 369 -21.10 -33.75 11.31
C SER A 369 -21.44 -33.40 9.86
N SER A 370 -21.96 -32.20 9.62
CA SER A 370 -22.39 -31.72 8.30
C SER A 370 -22.57 -30.21 8.30
N CYS A 371 -22.61 -29.63 7.11
CA CYS A 371 -23.06 -28.26 6.90
C CYS A 371 -24.57 -28.24 6.62
N ILE A 372 -25.29 -27.31 7.23
CA ILE A 372 -26.70 -27.06 6.95
C ILE A 372 -26.84 -25.74 6.19
N SER A 373 -27.67 -25.76 5.15
CA SER A 373 -27.99 -24.56 4.38
C SER A 373 -28.96 -23.69 5.16
N CYS A 374 -28.59 -22.43 5.39
CA CYS A 374 -29.43 -21.46 6.11
C CYS A 374 -30.80 -21.28 5.45
N SER A 375 -30.83 -21.36 4.11
CA SER A 375 -32.04 -21.18 3.30
C SER A 375 -33.08 -22.29 3.47
N SER A 376 -32.72 -23.43 4.05
CA SER A 376 -33.63 -24.57 4.26
C SER A 376 -34.57 -24.38 5.45
N VAL A 377 -34.16 -23.59 6.43
CA VAL A 377 -34.94 -23.27 7.65
C VAL A 377 -35.55 -21.88 7.51
N HIS A 378 -34.73 -20.90 7.12
CA HIS A 378 -35.10 -19.51 6.92
C HIS A 378 -34.64 -19.07 5.52
N PRO A 379 -35.49 -19.16 4.48
CA PRO A 379 -35.12 -18.77 3.12
C PRO A 379 -34.66 -17.29 3.01
N GLU A 380 -35.02 -16.48 3.99
CA GLU A 380 -34.60 -15.10 4.18
C GLU A 380 -33.21 -14.92 4.83
N CYS A 381 -32.60 -15.97 5.39
CA CYS A 381 -31.26 -15.90 6.01
C CYS A 381 -30.14 -16.16 5.01
N LEU A 382 -29.14 -15.28 5.04
CA LEU A 382 -27.88 -15.39 4.31
C LEU A 382 -26.84 -16.17 5.14
N GLU A 383 -26.73 -15.88 6.43
CA GLU A 383 -25.85 -16.58 7.36
C GLU A 383 -26.64 -16.97 8.63
N CYS A 384 -26.24 -18.07 9.26
CA CYS A 384 -26.95 -18.62 10.39
C CYS A 384 -26.03 -19.46 11.29
N ILE A 385 -26.47 -19.75 12.51
CA ILE A 385 -25.78 -20.56 13.53
C ILE A 385 -26.81 -21.52 14.15
N GLU A 386 -26.39 -22.75 14.45
CA GLU A 386 -27.17 -23.71 15.23
C GLU A 386 -26.91 -23.51 16.73
N SER A 387 -27.95 -23.19 17.50
CA SER A 387 -27.82 -22.88 18.94
C SER A 387 -28.14 -24.06 19.87
N THR A 388 -28.90 -25.07 19.42
CA THR A 388 -29.46 -26.12 20.31
C THR A 388 -29.18 -27.58 19.94
N GLY A 389 -28.40 -27.88 18.91
CA GLY A 389 -28.00 -29.26 18.58
C GLY A 389 -29.14 -30.15 18.08
N ASP A 390 -30.26 -29.56 17.67
CA ASP A 390 -31.45 -30.19 17.12
C ASP A 390 -31.48 -30.26 15.58
N ALA A 391 -30.33 -30.01 14.95
CA ALA A 391 -30.07 -30.05 13.51
C ALA A 391 -30.83 -28.99 12.69
N ILE A 392 -31.24 -27.90 13.32
CA ILE A 392 -31.92 -26.76 12.71
C ILE A 392 -31.10 -25.50 13.03
N ALA A 393 -30.79 -24.70 12.01
CA ALA A 393 -30.16 -23.40 12.22
C ALA A 393 -31.21 -22.44 12.79
N ASP A 394 -31.13 -22.16 14.09
CA ASP A 394 -32.15 -21.39 14.79
C ASP A 394 -31.83 -19.90 14.90
N THR A 395 -30.58 -19.50 14.66
CA THR A 395 -30.18 -18.11 14.78
C THR A 395 -29.60 -17.62 13.47
N CYS A 396 -30.29 -16.71 12.82
CA CYS A 396 -29.77 -15.94 11.71
C CYS A 396 -28.70 -14.95 12.19
N THR A 397 -27.62 -14.79 11.44
CA THR A 397 -26.59 -13.76 11.69
C THR A 397 -26.52 -12.72 10.58
N ALA A 398 -27.00 -13.06 9.38
CA ALA A 398 -27.14 -12.12 8.27
C ALA A 398 -28.35 -12.49 7.41
N CYS A 399 -28.98 -11.48 6.82
CA CYS A 399 -30.21 -11.64 6.03
C CYS A 399 -29.96 -11.42 4.54
N ASN A 400 -30.76 -12.09 3.71
CA ASN A 400 -30.79 -11.84 2.27
C ASN A 400 -31.27 -10.41 1.99
N HIS A 401 -30.86 -9.85 0.84
CA HIS A 401 -31.23 -8.49 0.43
C HIS A 401 -32.76 -8.27 0.48
N GLY A 402 -33.20 -7.17 1.10
CA GLY A 402 -34.62 -6.87 1.33
C GLY A 402 -35.20 -7.46 2.62
N PHE A 403 -34.36 -8.07 3.47
CA PHE A 403 -34.72 -8.53 4.80
C PHE A 403 -33.80 -7.93 5.87
N GLY A 404 -34.33 -7.76 7.07
CA GLY A 404 -33.64 -7.22 8.24
C GLY A 404 -33.52 -8.24 9.37
N LEU A 405 -32.43 -8.20 10.13
CA LEU A 405 -32.20 -9.14 11.22
C LEU A 405 -33.12 -8.84 12.41
N SER A 406 -33.71 -9.88 13.00
CA SER A 406 -34.39 -9.80 14.30
C SER A 406 -33.37 -9.59 15.42
N GLN A 407 -33.63 -8.76 16.43
CA GLN A 407 -32.70 -8.60 17.56
C GLN A 407 -32.54 -9.88 18.38
N ASP A 408 -33.56 -10.73 18.44
CA ASP A 408 -33.44 -12.07 19.04
C ASP A 408 -32.63 -13.06 18.19
N GLY A 409 -32.28 -12.68 16.96
CA GLY A 409 -31.53 -13.47 15.99
C GLY A 409 -32.32 -14.63 15.39
N PHE A 410 -33.59 -14.86 15.75
CA PHE A 410 -34.34 -16.06 15.32
C PHE A 410 -34.85 -16.02 13.88
N GLY A 411 -34.59 -14.95 13.13
CA GLY A 411 -34.95 -14.88 11.72
C GLY A 411 -34.73 -13.51 11.11
N CYS A 412 -35.18 -13.38 9.87
CA CYS A 412 -35.20 -12.09 9.18
C CYS A 412 -36.63 -11.65 8.87
N PHE A 413 -36.89 -10.36 9.01
CA PHE A 413 -38.15 -9.76 8.65
C PHE A 413 -38.07 -9.10 7.29
N THR A 414 -39.17 -9.13 6.55
CA THR A 414 -39.22 -8.46 5.25
C THR A 414 -39.24 -6.94 5.41
N CYS A 415 -38.35 -6.24 4.72
CA CYS A 415 -38.37 -4.78 4.65
C CYS A 415 -39.50 -4.26 3.74
N GLN A 416 -40.36 -5.14 3.19
CA GLN A 416 -41.34 -4.80 2.15
C GLN A 416 -42.43 -3.81 2.62
N PHE A 417 -42.68 -3.70 3.93
CA PHE A 417 -43.61 -2.70 4.47
C PHE A 417 -43.00 -1.30 4.55
N LEU A 418 -41.68 -1.20 4.47
CA LEU A 418 -40.93 0.05 4.45
C LEU A 418 -40.70 0.45 3.00
N THR A 419 -41.48 1.43 2.56
CA THR A 419 -41.48 1.86 1.16
C THR A 419 -40.08 2.34 0.75
N HIS A 420 -39.48 1.66 -0.24
CA HIS A 420 -38.15 1.92 -0.81
C HIS A 420 -36.94 1.71 0.12
N CYS A 421 -37.10 0.88 1.14
CA CYS A 421 -36.01 0.44 2.02
C CYS A 421 -35.17 -0.68 1.37
N ALA A 422 -33.85 -0.62 1.52
CA ALA A 422 -32.89 -1.64 1.04
C ALA A 422 -32.48 -2.62 2.15
N SER A 423 -32.23 -2.12 3.36
CA SER A 423 -32.02 -2.92 4.58
C SER A 423 -32.78 -2.32 5.75
N CYS A 424 -33.22 -3.18 6.68
CA CYS A 424 -33.98 -2.79 7.86
C CYS A 424 -33.50 -3.58 9.09
N GLU A 425 -33.92 -3.18 10.29
CA GLU A 425 -33.64 -3.85 11.56
C GLU A 425 -34.86 -3.74 12.50
N ASP A 426 -35.12 -4.74 13.33
CA ASP A 426 -36.13 -4.65 14.40
C ASP A 426 -35.41 -4.52 15.74
N SER A 427 -35.11 -3.27 16.13
CA SER A 427 -34.22 -2.95 17.26
C SER A 427 -34.83 -3.27 18.63
N ASP A 428 -36.14 -3.44 18.74
CA ASP A 428 -36.84 -3.66 20.01
C ASP A 428 -37.70 -4.94 20.05
N ASN A 429 -37.63 -5.77 18.99
CA ASN A 429 -38.38 -7.02 18.82
C ASN A 429 -39.90 -6.83 18.91
N ASP A 430 -40.41 -5.68 18.49
CA ASP A 430 -41.85 -5.41 18.49
C ASP A 430 -42.57 -5.88 17.21
N GLY A 431 -41.80 -6.37 16.23
CA GLY A 431 -42.27 -6.81 14.92
C GLY A 431 -42.38 -5.70 13.89
N ILE A 432 -41.91 -4.49 14.20
CA ILE A 432 -41.90 -3.31 13.32
C ILE A 432 -40.44 -3.01 12.95
N ALA A 433 -40.05 -3.42 11.75
CA ALA A 433 -38.72 -3.10 11.24
C ALA A 433 -38.55 -1.58 11.02
N GLU A 434 -37.41 -1.05 11.44
CA GLU A 434 -36.90 0.28 11.12
C GLU A 434 -35.97 0.20 9.92
N CYS A 435 -36.06 1.15 8.98
CA CYS A 435 -35.19 1.18 7.83
C CYS A 435 -33.78 1.64 8.23
N THR A 436 -32.74 0.89 7.83
CA THR A 436 -31.34 1.22 8.08
C THR A 436 -30.63 1.74 6.84
N SER A 437 -31.07 1.34 5.64
CA SER A 437 -30.59 1.91 4.38
C SER A 437 -31.68 1.92 3.31
N CYS A 438 -31.58 2.85 2.37
CA CYS A 438 -32.56 3.05 1.31
C CYS A 438 -32.08 2.53 -0.05
N GLN A 439 -33.02 2.19 -0.93
CA GLN A 439 -32.70 1.86 -2.32
C GLN A 439 -32.08 3.08 -3.03
N ALA A 440 -31.23 2.83 -4.03
CA ALA A 440 -30.60 3.90 -4.80
C ALA A 440 -31.64 4.93 -5.33
N GLY A 441 -31.35 6.22 -5.15
CA GLY A 441 -32.27 7.33 -5.46
C GLY A 441 -33.31 7.66 -4.38
N TYR A 442 -33.18 7.05 -3.19
CA TYR A 442 -34.01 7.34 -2.01
C TYR A 442 -33.15 7.64 -0.78
N GLY A 443 -33.66 8.50 0.10
CA GLY A 443 -33.06 8.92 1.35
C GLY A 443 -33.83 8.46 2.56
N LEU A 444 -33.14 8.22 3.67
CA LEU A 444 -33.76 7.77 4.90
C LEU A 444 -34.64 8.87 5.49
N ARG A 445 -35.74 8.50 6.12
CA ARG A 445 -36.58 9.42 6.90
C ARG A 445 -36.11 9.40 8.35
N GLY A 446 -36.13 10.53 9.05
CA GLY A 446 -35.64 10.65 10.42
C GLY A 446 -36.36 9.75 11.43
N ASP A 447 -37.61 9.39 11.16
CA ASP A 447 -38.40 8.42 11.92
C ASP A 447 -38.10 6.96 11.55
N LYS A 448 -37.21 6.72 10.58
CA LYS A 448 -36.80 5.42 10.02
C LYS A 448 -37.93 4.56 9.45
N THR A 449 -39.15 5.07 9.32
CA THR A 449 -40.32 4.28 8.88
C THR A 449 -40.43 4.12 7.36
N SER A 450 -39.66 4.88 6.59
CA SER A 450 -39.72 4.85 5.13
C SER A 450 -38.51 5.54 4.51
N CYS A 451 -38.35 5.37 3.20
CA CYS A 451 -37.40 6.13 2.40
C CYS A 451 -38.12 7.09 1.46
N VAL A 452 -37.64 8.33 1.38
CA VAL A 452 -38.19 9.37 0.51
C VAL A 452 -37.38 9.49 -0.76
N ARG A 453 -38.04 9.82 -1.87
CA ARG A 453 -37.37 9.88 -3.18
C ARG A 453 -36.52 11.13 -3.32
N CYS A 454 -35.23 10.97 -3.62
CA CYS A 454 -34.29 12.09 -3.74
C CYS A 454 -34.55 12.98 -4.95
N ASN A 455 -35.24 12.46 -5.97
CA ASN A 455 -35.53 13.19 -7.21
C ASN A 455 -36.50 14.39 -7.05
N LYS A 456 -37.00 14.67 -5.83
CA LYS A 456 -37.63 15.96 -5.51
C LYS A 456 -36.62 17.10 -5.60
N ILE A 457 -35.35 16.80 -5.33
CA ILE A 457 -34.21 17.64 -5.67
C ILE A 457 -33.68 17.18 -7.03
N SER A 458 -33.73 18.08 -8.02
CA SER A 458 -33.22 17.76 -9.35
C SER A 458 -31.71 17.55 -9.29
N ASN A 459 -31.23 16.44 -9.87
CA ASN A 459 -29.82 16.05 -9.93
C ASN A 459 -29.19 15.64 -8.59
N CYS A 460 -29.99 15.03 -7.70
CA CYS A 460 -29.54 14.50 -6.42
C CYS A 460 -29.44 12.96 -6.46
N LEU A 461 -28.24 12.42 -6.21
CA LEU A 461 -27.92 10.99 -6.15
C LEU A 461 -28.35 10.35 -4.83
N SER A 462 -28.07 11.01 -3.70
CA SER A 462 -28.42 10.54 -2.36
C SER A 462 -28.91 11.70 -1.49
N CYS A 463 -29.82 11.42 -0.55
CA CYS A 463 -30.49 12.44 0.25
C CYS A 463 -30.92 11.91 1.63
N ASN A 464 -31.42 12.77 2.52
CA ASN A 464 -31.93 12.40 3.84
C ASN A 464 -33.04 13.36 4.32
N ASP A 465 -34.10 12.85 4.96
CA ASP A 465 -35.26 13.60 5.46
C ASP A 465 -35.32 13.54 6.99
N ASN A 466 -34.31 14.16 7.63
CA ASN A 466 -34.10 14.06 9.08
C ASN A 466 -35.22 14.67 9.92
N ASP A 467 -35.90 15.70 9.42
CA ASP A 467 -36.96 16.41 10.13
C ASP A 467 -38.37 15.86 9.82
N ASN A 468 -38.45 14.83 8.97
CA ASN A 468 -39.66 14.12 8.57
C ASN A 468 -40.68 14.99 7.83
N ASP A 469 -40.25 16.10 7.22
CA ASP A 469 -41.13 17.03 6.52
C ASP A 469 -41.43 16.62 5.06
N ASN A 470 -40.78 15.54 4.59
CA ASN A 470 -40.88 14.96 3.25
C ASN A 470 -40.18 15.80 2.16
N PHE A 471 -39.31 16.73 2.54
CA PHE A 471 -38.39 17.49 1.70
C PHE A 471 -36.93 17.11 2.05
N PRO A 472 -36.43 16.00 1.50
CA PRO A 472 -35.10 15.53 1.88
C PRO A 472 -34.02 16.53 1.47
N GLU A 473 -33.00 16.68 2.31
CA GLU A 473 -31.76 17.40 2.03
C GLU A 473 -30.85 16.49 1.18
N CYS A 474 -30.27 17.03 0.11
CA CYS A 474 -29.38 16.26 -0.75
C CYS A 474 -28.01 16.09 -0.09
N LEU A 475 -27.51 14.86 -0.05
CA LEU A 475 -26.18 14.54 0.47
C LEU A 475 -25.14 14.41 -0.65
N GLU A 476 -25.57 14.01 -1.85
CA GLU A 476 -24.70 13.84 -3.00
C GLU A 476 -25.44 14.20 -4.29
N CYS A 477 -24.83 15.04 -5.12
CA CYS A 477 -25.39 15.48 -6.40
C CYS A 477 -24.81 14.69 -7.58
N ASP A 478 -25.56 14.59 -8.69
CA ASP A 478 -25.07 14.01 -9.95
C ASP A 478 -23.80 14.73 -10.43
N SER A 479 -22.96 14.02 -11.19
CA SER A 479 -21.77 14.61 -11.81
C SER A 479 -22.10 15.88 -12.59
N GLY A 480 -21.36 16.96 -12.35
CA GLY A 480 -21.62 18.29 -12.92
C GLY A 480 -22.53 19.18 -12.08
N PHE A 481 -22.95 18.73 -10.89
CA PHE A 481 -23.74 19.49 -9.93
C PHE A 481 -23.05 19.52 -8.55
N THR A 482 -23.37 20.54 -7.76
CA THR A 482 -22.90 20.70 -6.38
C THR A 482 -24.06 20.99 -5.43
N GLU A 483 -23.93 20.56 -4.19
CA GLU A 483 -24.93 20.80 -3.14
C GLU A 483 -25.00 22.30 -2.83
N ALA A 484 -26.22 22.83 -2.73
CA ALA A 484 -26.43 24.15 -2.15
C ALA A 484 -26.08 24.12 -0.67
N PHE A 485 -25.60 25.25 -0.12
CA PHE A 485 -25.22 25.34 1.31
C PHE A 485 -26.30 24.88 2.31
N ASP A 486 -27.57 24.91 1.92
CA ASP A 486 -28.71 24.50 2.73
C ASP A 486 -29.23 23.09 2.40
N GLY A 487 -28.51 22.30 1.60
CA GLY A 487 -28.91 20.95 1.16
C GLY A 487 -30.14 20.92 0.24
N SER A 488 -30.75 22.08 -0.06
CA SER A 488 -32.09 22.15 -0.67
C SER A 488 -32.09 21.95 -2.19
N SER A 489 -30.93 22.06 -2.83
CA SER A 489 -30.81 21.95 -4.29
C SER A 489 -29.43 21.51 -4.74
N CYS A 490 -29.38 20.76 -5.85
CA CYS A 490 -28.14 20.53 -6.59
C CYS A 490 -28.03 21.56 -7.71
N LYS A 491 -27.05 22.47 -7.60
CA LYS A 491 -26.81 23.53 -8.58
C LYS A 491 -25.84 23.02 -9.64
N ALA A 492 -26.17 23.22 -10.92
CA ALA A 492 -25.26 22.90 -12.01
C ALA A 492 -23.99 23.75 -11.89
N CYS A 493 -22.83 23.16 -12.15
CA CYS A 493 -21.56 23.86 -12.27
C CYS A 493 -21.48 24.76 -13.53
N GLY A 494 -22.61 25.09 -14.16
CA GLY A 494 -22.78 25.44 -15.58
C GLY A 494 -22.11 26.72 -16.09
N ASP A 495 -21.55 27.55 -15.21
CA ASP A 495 -20.74 28.71 -15.59
C ASP A 495 -19.23 28.38 -15.67
N LEU A 496 -18.81 27.21 -15.17
CA LEU A 496 -17.43 26.73 -15.18
C LEU A 496 -17.27 25.71 -16.32
N SER A 497 -16.67 26.14 -17.44
CA SER A 497 -16.46 25.28 -18.61
C SER A 497 -15.61 24.05 -18.26
N ASN A 498 -16.08 22.86 -18.66
CA ASN A 498 -15.42 21.55 -18.50
C ASN A 498 -15.19 21.12 -17.04
N CYS A 499 -16.03 21.57 -16.10
CA CYS A 499 -15.98 21.19 -14.69
C CYS A 499 -16.88 19.99 -14.36
N THR A 500 -16.37 18.96 -13.68
CA THR A 500 -17.16 17.79 -13.22
C THR A 500 -17.64 17.90 -11.79
N THR A 501 -16.91 18.60 -10.92
CA THR A 501 -17.29 18.85 -9.52
C THR A 501 -16.90 20.27 -9.14
N CYS A 502 -17.81 20.99 -8.49
CA CYS A 502 -17.62 22.36 -8.03
C CYS A 502 -18.10 22.50 -6.58
N VAL A 503 -17.78 23.63 -5.92
CA VAL A 503 -18.19 23.93 -4.53
C VAL A 503 -19.05 25.20 -4.52
N ASP A 504 -20.19 25.19 -3.81
CA ASP A 504 -21.05 26.38 -3.57
C ASP A 504 -20.49 27.22 -2.40
N PRO A 505 -20.38 28.57 -2.50
CA PRO A 505 -20.71 29.43 -3.64
C PRO A 505 -19.81 29.15 -4.85
N ILE A 506 -20.44 28.95 -6.02
CA ILE A 506 -19.84 28.49 -7.30
C ILE A 506 -18.69 29.39 -7.76
N GLU A 507 -17.52 29.22 -7.18
CA GLU A 507 -16.31 29.97 -7.53
C GLU A 507 -15.13 29.07 -7.88
N LYS A 508 -15.20 27.77 -7.54
CA LYS A 508 -14.08 26.84 -7.71
C LYS A 508 -14.55 25.47 -8.22
N CYS A 509 -13.91 25.03 -9.30
CA CYS A 509 -13.98 23.69 -9.82
C CYS A 509 -12.93 22.81 -9.13
N THR A 510 -13.37 21.75 -8.45
CA THR A 510 -12.49 20.83 -7.72
C THR A 510 -12.04 19.65 -8.59
N SER A 511 -12.79 19.30 -9.63
CA SER A 511 -12.34 18.33 -10.62
C SER A 511 -12.82 18.69 -12.02
N CYS A 512 -11.93 18.50 -12.99
CA CYS A 512 -12.18 18.78 -14.40
C CYS A 512 -12.65 17.53 -15.15
N SER A 513 -13.44 17.75 -16.20
CA SER A 513 -13.78 16.71 -17.18
C SER A 513 -12.51 16.09 -17.75
N TYR A 514 -12.59 14.81 -18.09
CA TYR A 514 -11.48 14.07 -18.68
C TYR A 514 -10.84 14.83 -19.85
N GLY A 515 -9.53 15.06 -19.79
CA GLY A 515 -8.77 15.83 -20.80
C GLY A 515 -8.66 17.34 -20.56
N PHE A 516 -9.13 17.85 -19.41
CA PHE A 516 -9.00 19.25 -19.02
C PHE A 516 -8.27 19.38 -17.68
N THR A 517 -7.53 20.48 -17.49
CA THR A 517 -6.78 20.78 -16.27
C THR A 517 -7.35 22.06 -15.62
N SER A 518 -7.35 22.12 -14.28
CA SER A 518 -7.92 23.28 -13.58
C SER A 518 -7.03 24.51 -13.74
N LYS A 519 -7.65 25.67 -13.92
CA LYS A 519 -6.98 26.97 -13.88
C LYS A 519 -6.47 27.24 -12.45
N LEU A 520 -5.40 28.00 -12.28
CA LEU A 520 -4.76 28.29 -10.98
C LEU A 520 -5.72 28.83 -9.89
N ASN A 521 -6.80 29.50 -10.28
CA ASN A 521 -7.83 30.03 -9.39
C ASN A 521 -9.06 29.11 -9.28
N ALA A 522 -9.01 27.92 -9.87
CA ALA A 522 -10.10 26.96 -10.01
C ALA A 522 -11.37 27.50 -10.71
N THR A 523 -11.32 28.66 -11.39
CA THR A 523 -12.52 29.24 -12.01
C THR A 523 -12.83 28.70 -13.41
N ALA A 524 -12.07 27.73 -13.93
CA ALA A 524 -12.32 27.07 -15.22
C ALA A 524 -11.45 25.82 -15.37
N CYS A 525 -11.87 24.89 -16.23
CA CYS A 525 -11.07 23.76 -16.70
C CYS A 525 -10.73 23.94 -18.19
N LEU A 526 -9.44 23.95 -18.52
CA LEU A 526 -8.91 24.28 -19.84
C LEU A 526 -8.13 23.11 -20.45
N THR A 527 -8.01 23.07 -21.78
CA THR A 527 -7.17 22.10 -22.49
C THR A 527 -5.69 22.48 -22.34
N THR A 528 -4.81 21.50 -22.12
CA THR A 528 -3.37 21.72 -21.94
C THR A 528 -2.69 22.07 -23.27
N CYS A 529 -1.91 23.15 -23.30
CA CYS A 529 -1.30 23.72 -24.52
C CYS A 529 0.22 23.71 -24.41
N PHE A 530 0.93 23.36 -25.49
CA PHE A 530 2.40 23.40 -25.53
C PHE A 530 2.90 24.62 -26.29
N SER A 531 3.82 25.39 -25.71
CA SER A 531 4.41 26.58 -26.30
C SER A 531 5.31 26.21 -27.48
N CYS A 532 5.03 26.81 -28.64
CA CYS A 532 5.77 26.56 -29.88
C CYS A 532 6.49 27.85 -30.30
N SER A 533 7.80 27.77 -30.52
CA SER A 533 8.59 28.92 -30.96
C SER A 533 8.57 29.03 -32.50
N ASN A 534 7.69 29.90 -33.03
CA ASN A 534 7.58 30.46 -34.40
C ASN A 534 7.84 29.63 -35.68
N THR A 535 8.32 28.39 -35.65
CA THR A 535 8.38 27.46 -36.78
C THR A 535 8.57 26.04 -36.26
N SER A 536 7.52 25.22 -36.28
CA SER A 536 7.55 23.74 -36.26
C SER A 536 8.17 22.98 -35.08
N THR A 537 8.67 23.65 -34.04
CA THR A 537 9.18 22.99 -32.82
C THR A 537 8.44 23.49 -31.59
N CYS A 538 7.63 22.60 -31.01
CA CYS A 538 7.06 22.77 -29.68
C CYS A 538 7.97 22.07 -28.66
N ASN A 539 7.91 22.48 -27.41
CA ASN A 539 8.67 21.83 -26.36
C ASN A 539 8.23 20.37 -26.17
N ASP A 540 9.22 19.50 -25.90
CA ASP A 540 8.97 18.07 -25.69
C ASP A 540 8.30 17.77 -24.35
N ASN A 541 8.47 18.68 -23.39
CA ASN A 541 7.93 18.58 -22.03
C ASN A 541 7.10 19.80 -21.69
N GLN A 542 6.00 19.57 -20.97
CA GLN A 542 5.14 20.61 -20.43
C GLN A 542 5.95 21.47 -19.45
N THR A 543 6.18 22.72 -19.82
CA THR A 543 6.76 23.71 -18.92
C THR A 543 5.67 24.26 -17.99
N ARG A 544 6.10 24.89 -16.89
CA ARG A 544 5.19 25.59 -16.00
C ARG A 544 4.37 26.68 -16.74
N ALA A 545 4.85 27.23 -17.86
CA ALA A 545 4.07 28.17 -18.67
C ALA A 545 2.92 27.50 -19.46
N ASP A 546 3.12 26.26 -19.91
CA ASP A 546 2.19 25.48 -20.74
C ASP A 546 0.94 24.98 -20.00
N ALA A 547 1.07 24.76 -18.69
CA ALA A 547 -0.05 24.39 -17.83
C ALA A 547 -1.04 25.54 -17.59
N TYR A 548 -0.67 26.78 -17.94
CA TYR A 548 -1.41 27.99 -17.54
C TYR A 548 -1.85 28.90 -18.69
N GLU A 549 -1.38 28.66 -19.92
CA GLU A 549 -1.83 29.40 -21.09
C GLU A 549 -3.12 28.79 -21.67
N GLU A 550 -4.16 29.62 -21.80
CA GLU A 550 -5.29 29.31 -22.67
C GLU A 550 -4.76 29.27 -24.11
N CYS A 551 -4.99 28.18 -24.83
CA CYS A 551 -4.63 28.10 -26.26
C CYS A 551 -5.29 29.27 -27.01
N ASP A 552 -4.56 30.35 -27.24
CA ASP A 552 -5.03 31.43 -28.10
C ASP A 552 -4.89 30.99 -29.56
N PHE A 553 -5.93 30.33 -30.04
CA PHE A 553 -6.06 29.81 -31.40
C PHE A 553 -5.92 30.89 -32.49
N ASN A 554 -5.94 32.18 -32.13
CA ASN A 554 -5.79 33.28 -33.07
C ASN A 554 -4.33 33.59 -33.46
N ASN A 555 -3.34 33.14 -32.68
CA ASN A 555 -1.92 33.51 -32.87
C ASN A 555 -1.03 32.46 -33.59
N GLY A 556 -1.62 31.40 -34.14
CA GLY A 556 -1.11 30.78 -35.37
C GLY A 556 -0.32 29.47 -35.28
N TYR A 557 0.15 28.99 -34.13
CA TYR A 557 0.79 27.65 -34.04
C TYR A 557 0.65 27.07 -32.63
N ALA A 558 -0.45 26.37 -32.33
CA ALA A 558 -0.62 25.63 -31.08
C ALA A 558 -0.65 24.11 -31.35
N CYS A 559 0.13 23.35 -30.59
CA CYS A 559 -0.02 21.91 -30.48
C CYS A 559 -0.86 21.59 -29.24
N TRP A 560 -1.90 20.79 -29.41
CA TRP A 560 -2.65 20.21 -28.30
C TRP A 560 -2.25 18.76 -28.12
N THR A 561 -2.29 18.28 -26.88
CA THR A 561 -2.20 16.85 -26.58
C THR A 561 -3.49 16.40 -25.92
N HIS A 562 -3.92 15.18 -26.20
CA HIS A 562 -5.09 14.57 -25.61
C HIS A 562 -4.77 13.15 -25.19
N GLN A 563 -4.98 12.85 -23.91
CA GLN A 563 -4.88 11.50 -23.37
C GLN A 563 -6.13 10.70 -23.75
N TYR A 564 -5.98 9.47 -24.21
CA TYR A 564 -7.08 8.53 -24.40
C TYR A 564 -6.68 7.14 -23.90
N SER A 565 -7.65 6.39 -23.37
CA SER A 565 -7.45 5.03 -22.87
C SER A 565 -8.04 4.03 -23.87
N ASP A 566 -7.23 3.08 -24.32
CA ASP A 566 -7.74 1.90 -25.03
C ASP A 566 -7.35 0.65 -24.24
N SER A 567 -8.37 -0.12 -23.86
CA SER A 567 -8.28 -1.43 -23.19
C SER A 567 -7.00 -1.65 -22.36
N SER A 568 -6.89 -0.96 -21.22
CA SER A 568 -5.82 -1.02 -20.19
C SER A 568 -4.53 -0.21 -20.41
N ALA A 569 -4.37 0.53 -21.51
CA ALA A 569 -3.22 1.42 -21.72
C ALA A 569 -3.63 2.89 -21.91
N ILE A 570 -2.96 3.78 -21.18
CA ILE A 570 -3.04 5.23 -21.39
C ILE A 570 -2.19 5.60 -22.59
N SER A 571 -2.82 6.18 -23.62
CA SER A 571 -2.17 6.71 -24.82
C SER A 571 -2.37 8.22 -24.92
N HIS A 572 -1.51 8.90 -25.66
CA HIS A 572 -1.61 10.34 -25.90
C HIS A 572 -1.59 10.63 -27.40
N ALA A 573 -2.58 11.37 -27.90
CA ALA A 573 -2.62 11.91 -29.24
C ALA A 573 -2.13 13.36 -29.25
N ARG A 574 -1.52 13.81 -30.36
CA ARG A 574 -1.17 15.22 -30.59
C ARG A 574 -1.86 15.73 -31.87
N GLY A 575 -2.18 17.02 -31.93
CA GLY A 575 -2.73 17.63 -33.15
C GLY A 575 -2.42 19.12 -33.32
N CYS A 576 -2.58 19.60 -34.56
CA CYS A 576 -2.32 20.98 -34.97
C CYS A 576 -3.53 21.52 -35.75
N GLU A 577 -4.06 22.69 -35.37
CA GLU A 577 -5.38 23.13 -35.83
C GLU A 577 -5.41 23.66 -37.29
N GLN A 578 -4.30 24.20 -37.81
CA GLN A 578 -4.36 24.95 -39.08
C GLN A 578 -4.29 24.12 -40.38
N LYS A 579 -4.32 22.78 -40.32
CA LYS A 579 -4.52 21.96 -41.54
C LYS A 579 -5.67 21.00 -41.34
N LYS A 580 -6.73 21.19 -42.12
CA LYS A 580 -7.73 20.14 -42.35
C LYS A 580 -6.98 18.93 -42.90
N CYS A 581 -6.87 17.87 -42.11
CA CYS A 581 -6.41 16.58 -42.60
C CYS A 581 -7.48 16.01 -43.53
N ASP A 582 -7.44 16.42 -44.80
CA ASP A 582 -8.22 15.78 -45.85
C ASP A 582 -7.45 14.60 -46.43
N ARG A 583 -8.18 13.60 -46.91
CA ARG A 583 -7.64 12.36 -47.46
C ARG A 583 -6.79 12.56 -48.74
N PHE A 584 -6.65 13.79 -49.23
CA PHE A 584 -6.00 14.11 -50.51
C PHE A 584 -4.66 14.84 -50.34
N SER A 585 -4.25 15.12 -49.11
CA SER A 585 -2.93 15.67 -48.80
C SER A 585 -1.87 14.57 -48.98
N MET A 586 -1.25 14.51 -50.17
CA MET A 586 -0.39 13.40 -50.63
C MET A 586 0.93 13.20 -49.87
N TYR A 587 1.07 13.76 -48.67
CA TYR A 587 2.28 13.69 -47.85
C TYR A 587 2.04 13.38 -46.35
N GLU A 588 0.86 12.92 -45.94
CA GLU A 588 0.61 12.51 -44.55
C GLU A 588 -0.20 11.21 -44.44
N THR A 589 0.33 10.21 -43.73
CA THR A 589 -0.44 9.05 -43.25
C THR A 589 -1.26 9.51 -42.06
N CYS A 590 -2.56 9.75 -42.29
CA CYS A 590 -3.51 10.06 -41.22
C CYS A 590 -4.28 8.80 -40.82
N GLU A 591 -4.31 8.47 -39.53
CA GLU A 591 -5.07 7.34 -39.02
C GLU A 591 -6.34 7.83 -38.32
N ARG A 592 -7.48 7.20 -38.60
CA ARG A 592 -8.78 7.62 -38.09
C ARG A 592 -9.14 6.77 -36.87
N HIS A 593 -9.04 7.35 -35.68
CA HIS A 593 -9.35 6.66 -34.42
C HIS A 593 -10.85 6.71 -34.07
N SER A 594 -11.61 7.71 -34.53
CA SER A 594 -13.07 7.77 -34.33
C SER A 594 -13.79 8.56 -35.43
N THR A 595 -15.13 8.61 -35.37
CA THR A 595 -15.96 9.38 -36.33
C THR A 595 -15.72 10.89 -36.28
N THR A 596 -15.17 11.40 -35.18
CA THR A 596 -14.93 12.83 -34.95
C THR A 596 -13.45 13.21 -34.97
N HIS A 597 -12.51 12.25 -35.02
CA HIS A 597 -11.08 12.53 -34.83
C HIS A 597 -10.18 11.81 -35.83
N THR A 598 -9.17 12.54 -36.34
CA THR A 598 -8.14 12.07 -37.27
C THR A 598 -6.78 12.57 -36.78
N THR A 599 -5.78 11.70 -36.69
CA THR A 599 -4.41 12.03 -36.24
C THR A 599 -3.48 12.23 -37.44
N CYS A 600 -2.53 13.18 -37.39
CA CYS A 600 -1.72 13.60 -38.55
C CYS A 600 -0.23 13.74 -38.16
N SER A 601 0.69 13.34 -39.05
CA SER A 601 2.09 13.02 -38.71
C SER A 601 3.12 14.15 -38.91
N LEU A 602 2.72 15.42 -38.89
CA LEU A 602 3.61 16.53 -39.31
C LEU A 602 3.60 17.72 -38.33
N CYS A 603 3.81 17.46 -37.04
CA CYS A 603 4.18 18.49 -36.06
C CYS A 603 5.55 18.26 -35.39
N CYS A 604 6.40 17.38 -35.95
CA CYS A 604 7.83 17.27 -35.59
C CYS A 604 8.65 16.80 -36.81
N ASP A 605 9.78 17.45 -37.09
CA ASP A 605 10.74 16.99 -38.12
C ASP A 605 11.74 15.96 -37.58
N SER A 606 11.77 15.74 -36.26
CA SER A 606 12.74 14.88 -35.60
C SER A 606 12.16 13.48 -35.33
N SER A 607 13.03 12.48 -35.38
CA SER A 607 12.69 11.07 -35.11
C SER A 607 12.34 10.77 -33.66
N GLN A 608 12.36 11.77 -32.77
CA GLN A 608 12.15 11.58 -31.33
C GLN A 608 10.69 11.73 -30.89
N CYS A 609 9.85 12.46 -31.63
CA CYS A 609 8.47 12.72 -31.18
C CYS A 609 7.52 11.50 -31.24
N ASN A 610 7.82 10.49 -32.07
CA ASN A 610 6.99 9.28 -32.20
C ASN A 610 7.68 8.02 -31.65
N GLY A 611 8.87 8.15 -31.05
CA GLY A 611 9.66 7.03 -30.53
C GLY A 611 9.57 6.86 -29.01
N GLY A 612 9.06 7.87 -28.28
CA GLY A 612 8.89 7.82 -26.84
C GLY A 612 7.51 7.27 -26.45
N ILE A 613 7.49 6.21 -25.64
CA ILE A 613 6.29 5.85 -24.89
C ILE A 613 6.07 6.97 -23.87
N LEU A 614 4.99 7.74 -24.02
CA LEU A 614 4.61 8.76 -23.06
C LEU A 614 3.91 8.09 -21.86
N THR A 615 4.68 7.43 -20.99
CA THR A 615 4.21 6.81 -19.74
C THR A 615 4.05 7.80 -18.59
N GLY A 616 4.27 9.10 -18.81
CA GLY A 616 4.36 10.07 -17.72
C GLY A 616 5.60 9.89 -16.84
N THR A 617 6.57 9.06 -17.26
CA THR A 617 7.86 8.87 -16.60
C THR A 617 8.97 9.08 -17.62
N SER A 618 9.80 10.10 -17.40
CA SER A 618 10.85 10.51 -18.32
C SER A 618 12.04 9.54 -18.31
N GLN A 619 12.33 8.90 -19.45
CA GLN A 619 13.66 8.36 -19.75
C GLN A 619 14.15 8.92 -21.10
N GLY A 620 15.33 9.55 -21.07
CA GLY A 620 16.04 10.04 -22.26
C GLY A 620 16.85 8.95 -22.97
N PRO A 621 17.29 9.17 -24.22
CA PRO A 621 17.86 8.13 -25.08
C PRO A 621 19.39 8.02 -24.99
N ASP A 622 19.89 6.78 -24.95
CA ASP A 622 21.30 6.42 -25.10
C ASP A 622 21.75 6.46 -26.58
N ASN A 623 22.92 7.04 -26.82
CA ASN A 623 23.58 7.13 -28.14
C ASN A 623 24.54 5.95 -28.33
N ASP A 624 24.27 5.12 -29.33
CA ASP A 624 25.14 4.04 -29.78
C ASP A 624 26.01 4.51 -30.96
N ARG A 625 27.35 4.44 -30.85
CA ARG A 625 28.26 4.58 -32.00
C ARG A 625 29.52 3.71 -31.91
N ASP A 626 29.67 2.96 -33.00
CA ASP A 626 30.88 2.54 -33.72
C ASP A 626 31.77 1.41 -33.18
N ASN A 627 31.65 0.25 -33.84
CA ASN A 627 32.78 -0.63 -34.06
C ASN A 627 32.73 -1.30 -35.46
N ARG A 628 33.44 -0.72 -36.44
CA ARG A 628 33.82 -1.42 -37.69
C ARG A 628 35.24 -1.05 -38.11
N THR A 629 36.14 -2.03 -38.10
CA THR A 629 37.39 -1.99 -38.88
C THR A 629 37.57 -3.21 -39.79
N ARG A 630 37.91 -2.87 -41.05
CA ARG A 630 38.76 -3.55 -42.06
C ARG A 630 38.29 -4.79 -42.84
N LYS A 631 37.86 -4.48 -44.07
CA LYS A 631 38.45 -4.83 -45.40
C LYS A 631 39.32 -6.10 -45.51
N LYS A 632 38.93 -6.96 -46.47
CA LYS A 632 39.80 -7.78 -47.31
C LYS A 632 39.35 -7.69 -48.78
N SER A 633 40.32 -7.84 -49.67
CA SER A 633 40.30 -8.10 -51.13
C SER A 633 40.41 -6.93 -52.13
N THR A 634 41.42 -7.14 -53.00
CA THR A 634 41.95 -6.42 -54.19
C THR A 634 42.64 -5.10 -54.00
#